data_AF-A0A934U192-F1
#
_entry.id   AF-A0A934U192-F1
#
_cell.length_a   1.000
_cell.length_b   1.000
_cell.length_c   1.000
_cell.angle_alpha   90.00
_cell.angle_beta   90.00
_cell.angle_gamma   90.00
#
_symmetry.space_group_name_H-M   'P 1'
#
loop_
_entity.id
_entity.type
_entity.pdbx_description
1 polymer ?
#
loop_
_entity_poly.entity_id
_entity_poly.type
_entity_poly.pdbx_seq_one_letter_code
_entity_poly.pdbx_strand_id
1 'polypeptide(L)' 'TCDMAVQLNESKAEILRFVESRMTFIAPNLSAIVGASTAAKLMGAAGGLTPLSKMPSGYVALLGQQKKSTTGFSQRTTL' A
#
# COMPACT_ATOMS: atom_id res chain seq x y z
N THR A 1 -22.78 -15.14 -3.36
CA THR A 1 -21.72 -14.62 -2.46
C THR A 1 -20.55 -13.97 -3.21
N CYS A 2 -20.71 -13.60 -4.50
CA CYS A 2 -19.76 -12.74 -5.21
C CYS A 2 -20.15 -11.25 -5.15
N ASP A 3 -21.44 -10.93 -5.03
CA ASP A 3 -21.93 -9.53 -5.04
C ASP A 3 -21.37 -8.72 -3.87
N MET A 4 -21.28 -9.32 -2.68
CA MET A 4 -20.63 -8.69 -1.53
C MET A 4 -19.14 -8.41 -1.76
N ALA A 5 -18.44 -9.28 -2.49
CA ALA A 5 -17.03 -9.09 -2.82
C ALA A 5 -16.84 -7.96 -3.84
N VAL A 6 -17.75 -7.86 -4.81
CA VAL A 6 -17.79 -6.75 -5.78
C VAL A 6 -18.06 -5.43 -5.05
N GLN A 7 -19.07 -5.39 -4.18
CA GLN A 7 -19.42 -4.19 -3.42
C GLN A 7 -18.27 -3.72 -2.51
N LEU A 8 -17.58 -4.65 -1.84
CA LEU A 8 -16.38 -4.33 -1.04
C LEU A 8 -15.26 -3.74 -1.89
N ASN A 9 -15.05 -4.27 -3.10
CA ASN A 9 -14.03 -3.78 -4.00
C ASN A 9 -14.36 -2.36 -4.50
N GLU A 10 -15.63 -2.08 -4.78
CA GLU A 10 -16.11 -0.75 -5.16
C GLU A 10 -15.91 0.26 -4.02
N SER A 11 -16.33 -0.07 -2.80
CA SER A 11 -16.12 0.81 -1.63
C SER A 11 -14.64 1.06 -1.35
N LYS A 12 -13.79 0.04 -1.51
CA LYS A 12 -12.33 0.20 -1.40
C LYS A 12 -11.80 1.18 -2.45
N ALA A 13 -12.26 1.07 -3.69
CA ALA A 13 -11.85 1.96 -4.77
C ALA A 13 -12.30 3.41 -4.53
N GLU A 14 -13.50 3.61 -3.99
CA GLU A 14 -14.02 4.92 -3.62
C GLU A 14 -13.17 5.59 -2.53
N ILE A 15 -12.86 4.86 -1.46
CA ILE A 15 -12.01 5.35 -0.36
C ILE A 15 -10.61 5.71 -0.89
N LEU A 16 -10.02 4.87 -1.73
CA LEU A 16 -8.71 5.16 -2.33
C LEU A 16 -8.75 6.43 -3.18
N ARG A 17 -9.76 6.61 -4.03
CA ARG A 17 -9.93 7.84 -4.83
C ARG A 17 -10.07 9.08 -3.96
N PHE A 18 -10.82 8.97 -2.86
CA PHE A 18 -10.96 10.07 -1.91
C PHE A 18 -9.61 10.47 -1.31
N VAL A 19 -8.83 9.50 -0.82
CA VAL A 19 -7.50 9.77 -0.24
C VAL A 19 -6.54 10.32 -1.28
N GLU A 20 -6.54 9.76 -2.50
CA GLU A 20 -5.73 10.23 -3.62
C GLU A 20 -6.00 11.70 -3.95
N SER A 21 -7.28 12.11 -4.02
CA SER A 21 -7.67 13.50 -4.29
C SER A 21 -7.15 14.50 -3.25
N ARG A 22 -6.88 14.03 -2.02
CA ARG A 22 -6.41 14.84 -0.89
C ARG A 22 -4.91 14.66 -0.62
N MET A 23 -4.26 13.68 -1.25
CA MET A 23 -2.88 13.31 -0.91
C MET A 23 -1.88 14.42 -1.23
N THR A 24 -2.12 15.21 -2.29
CA THR A 24 -1.32 16.40 -2.61
C THR A 24 -1.38 17.45 -1.51
N PHE A 25 -2.46 17.52 -0.73
CA PHE A 25 -2.57 18.41 0.43
C PHE A 25 -1.98 17.79 1.70
N ILE A 26 -2.17 16.50 1.94
CA ILE A 26 -1.73 15.80 3.15
C ILE A 26 -0.20 15.58 3.15
N ALA A 27 0.34 15.14 2.03
CA ALA A 27 1.76 14.83 1.85
C ALA A 27 2.25 15.32 0.47
N PRO A 28 2.45 16.64 0.30
CA PRO A 28 2.82 17.23 -0.99
C PRO A 28 4.16 16.69 -1.51
N ASN A 29 5.16 16.57 -0.64
CA ASN A 29 6.50 16.11 -1.02
C ASN A 29 6.48 14.63 -1.43
N LEU A 30 5.75 13.79 -0.69
CA LEU A 30 5.62 12.37 -1.02
C LEU A 30 4.88 12.21 -2.35
N SER A 31 3.78 12.94 -2.54
CA SER A 31 3.00 12.94 -3.78
C SER A 31 3.82 13.40 -4.99
N ALA A 32 4.72 14.38 -4.82
CA ALA A 32 5.58 14.85 -5.89
C ALA A 32 6.62 13.80 -6.33
N ILE A 33 7.12 12.97 -5.40
CA ILE A 33 8.16 11.99 -5.69
C ILE A 33 7.57 10.69 -6.27
N VAL A 34 6.50 10.16 -5.66
CA VAL A 34 5.96 8.82 -6.02
C VAL A 34 4.58 8.85 -6.68
N GLY A 35 3.95 10.03 -6.76
CA GLY A 35 2.57 10.19 -7.22
C GLY A 35 1.53 10.00 -6.10
N ALA A 36 0.38 10.67 -6.24
CA ALA A 36 -0.70 10.64 -5.23
C ALA A 36 -1.25 9.22 -4.96
N SER A 37 -1.39 8.38 -5.99
CA SER A 37 -1.88 7.00 -5.84
C SER A 37 -0.92 6.11 -5.05
N THR A 38 0.37 6.17 -5.38
CA THR A 38 1.40 5.41 -4.68
C THR A 38 1.56 5.92 -3.25
N ALA A 39 1.56 7.24 -3.05
CA ALA A 39 1.62 7.87 -1.74
C ALA A 39 0.45 7.46 -0.83
N ALA A 40 -0.78 7.41 -1.37
CA ALA A 40 -1.96 6.93 -0.66
C ALA A 40 -1.81 5.49 -0.18
N LYS A 41 -1.30 4.60 -1.04
CA LYS A 41 -1.07 3.20 -0.70
C LYS A 41 0.04 3.03 0.35
N LEU A 42 1.14 3.77 0.23
CA LEU A 42 2.23 3.74 1.21
C LEU A 42 1.78 4.25 2.58
N MET A 43 1.06 5.37 2.60
CA MET A 43 0.47 5.94 3.82
C MET A 43 -0.51 4.95 4.46
N GLY A 44 -1.39 4.31 3.66
CA GLY A 44 -2.33 3.30 4.15
C GLY A 44 -1.62 2.06 4.71
N ALA A 45 -0.56 1.58 4.04
CA ALA A 45 0.20 0.41 4.48
C ALA A 45 1.08 0.69 5.71
N ALA A 46 1.60 1.92 5.85
CA ALA A 46 2.39 2.32 7.01
C ALA A 46 1.53 2.69 8.23
N GLY A 47 0.24 3.01 8.04
CA GLY A 47 -0.66 3.46 9.11
C GLY A 47 -0.64 4.97 9.34
N GLY A 48 -0.30 5.75 8.31
CA GLY A 48 -0.27 7.22 8.32
C GLY A 48 1.14 7.80 8.25
N LEU A 49 1.22 9.14 8.32
CA LEU A 49 2.48 9.87 8.07
C LEU A 49 3.49 9.71 9.23
N THR A 50 3.03 9.71 10.48
CA THR A 50 3.91 9.59 11.65
C THR A 50 4.59 8.22 11.75
N PRO A 51 3.89 7.08 11.54
CA PRO A 51 4.57 5.79 11.44
C PRO A 51 5.52 5.73 10.24
N LEU A 52 5.11 6.28 9.09
CA LEU A 52 5.92 6.31 7.87
C LEU A 52 7.23 7.10 8.07
N SER A 53 7.20 8.22 8.80
CA SER A 53 8.40 9.02 9.06
C SER A 53 9.39 8.38 10.03
N LYS A 54 8.91 7.46 10.89
CA LYS A 54 9.76 6.70 11.83
C LYS A 54 10.35 5.44 11.20
N MET A 55 9.87 5.07 10.02
CA MET A 55 10.26 3.86 9.32
C MET A 55 11.65 4.05 8.69
N PRO A 56 12.60 3.11 8.87
CA PRO A 56 13.88 3.16 8.18
C PRO A 56 13.69 3.03 6.66
N SER A 57 14.59 3.60 5.88
CA SER A 57 14.53 3.61 4.40
C SER A 57 14.35 2.20 3.80
N GLY A 58 15.07 1.21 4.33
CA GLY A 58 14.97 -0.18 3.89
C GLY A 58 13.59 -0.80 4.11
N TYR A 59 12.87 -0.40 5.16
CA TYR A 59 11.53 -0.93 5.43
C TYR A 59 10.48 -0.29 4.52
N VAL A 60 10.68 0.95 4.08
CA VAL A 60 9.78 1.58 3.09
C VAL A 60 9.76 0.78 1.79
N ALA A 61 10.89 0.22 1.36
CA ALA A 61 10.98 -0.67 0.19
C ALA A 61 10.29 -2.04 0.41
N LEU A 62 10.10 -2.45 1.67
CA LEU A 62 9.39 -3.67 2.04
C LEU A 62 7.87 -3.48 2.16
N LEU A 63 7.37 -2.24 2.20
CA LEU A 63 5.93 -1.97 2.25
C LEU A 63 5.21 -2.56 1.04
N GLY A 64 4.15 -3.33 1.30
CA GLY A 64 3.34 -3.98 0.27
C GLY A 64 3.88 -5.33 -0.21
N GLN A 65 5.05 -5.77 0.26
CA GLN A 65 5.52 -7.12 -0.03
C GLN A 65 4.64 -8.14 0.69
N GLN A 66 4.01 -9.03 -0.07
CA GLN A 66 3.30 -10.17 0.47
C GLN A 66 4.33 -11.23 0.87
N LYS A 67 4.31 -11.65 2.13
CA LYS A 67 5.07 -12.84 2.55
C LYS A 67 4.55 -14.02 1.75
N LYS A 68 5.31 -14.47 0.75
CA LYS A 68 5.07 -15.78 0.12
C LYS A 68 5.32 -16.83 1.19
N SER A 69 4.27 -17.15 1.94
CA SER A 69 4.27 -18.30 2.83
C SER A 69 4.25 -19.51 1.92
N THR A 70 5.42 -20.11 1.70
CA THR A 70 5.59 -21.37 0.97
C THR A 70 4.97 -22.51 1.80
N THR A 71 3.65 -22.49 1.95
CA THR A 71 2.86 -23.59 2.49
C THR A 71 2.66 -24.61 1.37
N GLY A 72 3.66 -25.46 1.16
CA GLY A 72 3.58 -26.66 0.33
C GLY A 72 4.28 -26.57 -1.03
N PHE A 73 5.04 -27.63 -1.33
CA PHE A 73 5.83 -27.97 -2.52
C PHE A 73 7.27 -27.42 -2.59
N SER A 74 8.19 -28.31 -2.24
CA SER A 74 9.64 -28.20 -2.39
C SER A 74 10.06 -27.83 -3.81
N GLN A 75 10.71 -26.68 -3.99
CA GLN A 75 11.82 -26.53 -4.94
C GLN A 75 12.91 -25.67 -4.32
N ARG A 76 14.07 -26.28 -4.08
CA ARG A 76 15.30 -25.60 -3.69
C ARG A 76 15.76 -24.79 -4.90
N THR A 77 15.48 -23.50 -4.94
CA THR A 77 16.12 -22.61 -5.92
C THR A 77 17.51 -22.28 -5.38
N THR A 78 18.50 -23.05 -5.81
CA THR A 78 19.91 -22.68 -5.72
C THR A 78 20.18 -21.55 -6.69
N LEU A 79 20.59 -20.39 -6.16
CA LEU A 79 21.61 -19.53 -6.72
C LEU A 79 22.55 -19.15 -5.58
#